data_AF-A0A967YLP5-F1
#
_entry.id   AF-A0A967YLP5-F1
#
_cell.length_a   1.000
_cell.length_b   1.000
_cell.length_c   1.000
_cell.angle_alpha   90.00
_cell.angle_beta   90.00
_cell.angle_gamma   90.00
#
_symmetry.space_group_name_H-M   'P 1'
#
loop_
_entity.id
_entity.type
_entity.pdbx_description
1 polymer ?
#
loop_
_entity_poly.entity_id
_entity_poly.type
_entity_poly.pdbx_seq_one_letter_code
_entity_poly.pdbx_strand_id
1 'polypeptide(L)' 'MGKDELLEILNQSIARELAVSIQYMWHHIMAKGIESAEVSEIFEKIAITEMKHAE' A
#
# COMPACT_ATOMS: atom_id res chain seq x y z
N MET A 1 7.43 21.99 16.85
CA MET A 1 6.64 21.77 15.63
C MET A 1 5.39 22.61 15.71
N GLY A 2 5.18 23.44 14.70
CA GLY A 2 3.94 24.23 14.58
C GLY A 2 2.77 23.37 14.13
N LYS A 3 1.54 23.82 14.39
CA LYS A 3 0.30 23.14 13.94
C LYS A 3 0.33 22.82 12.44
N ASP A 4 0.86 23.76 11.66
CA ASP A 4 0.87 23.68 10.19
C ASP A 4 1.90 22.68 9.68
N GLU A 5 3.07 22.61 10.33
CA GLU A 5 4.12 21.62 10.05
C GLU A 5 3.66 20.19 10.37
N LEU A 6 2.88 20.02 11.46
CA LEU A 6 2.28 18.74 11.80
C LEU A 6 1.21 18.33 10.77
N LEU A 7 0.37 19.25 10.34
CA LEU A 7 -0.64 19.01 9.30
C LEU A 7 0.00 18.61 7.97
N GLU A 8 1.13 19.21 7.61
CA GLU A 8 1.83 18.87 6.38
C GLU A 8 2.43 17.46 6.41
N ILE A 9 3.04 17.06 7.53
CA ILE A 9 3.57 15.70 7.72
C ILE A 9 2.44 14.66 7.67
N LEU A 10 1.29 14.94 8.30
CA LEU A 10 0.13 14.05 8.27
C LEU A 10 -0.42 13.90 6.84
N ASN A 11 -0.57 14.99 6.11
CA ASN A 11 -1.01 14.94 4.71
C ASN A 11 -0.03 14.18 3.81
N GLN A 12 1.28 14.36 4.00
CA GLN A 12 2.31 13.61 3.27
C GLN A 12 2.27 12.11 3.60
N SER A 13 2.01 11.76 4.85
CA SER A 13 1.91 10.36 5.30
C SER A 13 0.68 9.66 4.68
N ILE A 14 -0.48 10.32 4.71
CA ILE A 14 -1.71 9.82 4.08
C ILE A 14 -1.52 9.64 2.56
N ALA A 15 -0.90 10.62 1.90
CA ALA A 15 -0.62 10.53 0.46
C ALA A 15 0.29 9.33 0.13
N ARG A 16 1.28 9.04 0.99
CA ARG A 16 2.16 7.89 0.84
C ARG A 16 1.43 6.57 1.05
N GLU A 17 0.58 6.45 2.06
CA GLU A 17 -0.21 5.24 2.33
C GLU A 17 -1.20 4.91 1.20
N LEU A 18 -1.86 5.93 0.66
CA LEU A 18 -2.72 5.79 -0.51
C LEU A 18 -1.93 5.30 -1.74
N ALA A 19 -0.76 5.88 -1.99
CA ALA A 19 0.11 5.46 -3.10
C ALA A 19 0.56 4.01 -2.95
N VAL A 20 0.93 3.59 -1.74
CA VAL A 20 1.35 2.21 -1.43
C VAL A 20 0.18 1.22 -1.64
N SER A 21 -1.03 1.58 -1.22
CA SER A 21 -2.23 0.75 -1.41
C SER A 21 -2.54 0.53 -2.90
N ILE A 22 -2.45 1.59 -3.72
CA ILE A 22 -2.65 1.50 -5.17
C ILE A 22 -1.57 0.62 -5.81
N GLN A 23 -0.31 0.77 -5.37
CA GLN A 23 0.81 -0.01 -5.89
C GLN A 23 0.65 -1.50 -5.63
N TYR A 24 0.24 -1.91 -4.43
CA TYR A 24 0.01 -3.31 -4.11
C TYR A 24 -1.16 -3.91 -4.91
N MET A 25 -2.25 -3.15 -5.10
CA MET A 25 -3.37 -3.58 -5.94
C MET A 25 -2.94 -3.79 -7.40
N TRP A 26 -2.07 -2.92 -7.92
CA TRP A 26 -1.52 -3.08 -9.26
C TRP A 26 -0.62 -4.32 -9.37
N HIS A 27 0.25 -4.56 -8.38
CA HIS A 27 1.05 -5.79 -8.31
C HIS A 27 0.18 -7.06 -8.27
N HIS A 28 -0.93 -7.05 -7.53
CA HIS A 28 -1.90 -8.16 -7.50
C HIS A 28 -2.51 -8.45 -8.87
N ILE A 29 -2.92 -7.40 -9.60
CA ILE A 29 -3.48 -7.53 -10.95
C ILE A 29 -2.42 -8.07 -11.93
N MET A 30 -1.18 -7.57 -11.84
CA MET A 30 -0.07 -8.08 -12.67
C MET A 30 0.29 -9.52 -12.35
N ALA A 31 0.29 -9.93 -11.08
CA ALA A 31 0.60 -11.29 -10.66
C ALA A 31 -0.44 -12.31 -11.20
N LYS A 32 -1.72 -11.93 -11.28
CA LYS A 32 -2.75 -12.75 -11.94
C LYS A 32 -2.53 -12.93 -13.44
N GLY A 33 -1.91 -11.95 -14.11
CA GLY A 33 -1.60 -12.02 -15.54
C GLY A 33 -0.42 -12.93 -15.92
N ILE A 34 0.44 -13.28 -14.96
CA ILE A 34 1.70 -14.03 -15.19
C ILE A 34 1.55 -15.56 -14.98
N GLU A 35 0.35 -16.09 -14.71
CA GLU A 35 0.16 -17.51 -14.31
C GLU A 35 1.08 -17.96 -13.15
N SER A 36 1.45 -17.02 -12.26
CA SER A 36 2.21 -17.34 -11.06
C SER A 36 1.29 -17.38 -9.85
N ALA A 37 0.48 -18.44 -9.78
CA ALA A 37 -0.51 -18.63 -8.72
C ALA A 37 0.12 -18.59 -7.32
N GLU A 38 1.30 -19.17 -7.13
CA GLU A 38 2.00 -19.15 -5.84
C GLU A 38 2.48 -17.74 -5.44
N VAL A 39 2.81 -16.88 -6.40
CA VAL A 39 3.29 -15.51 -6.13
C VAL A 39 2.13 -14.55 -5.88
N SER A 40 0.97 -14.78 -6.51
CA SER A 40 -0.24 -13.97 -6.27
C SER A 40 -0.71 -14.05 -4.81
N GLU A 41 -0.71 -15.23 -4.18
CA GLU A 41 -1.14 -15.39 -2.78
C GLU A 41 -0.20 -14.70 -1.79
N ILE A 42 1.10 -14.68 -2.09
CA ILE A 42 2.11 -14.01 -1.25
C ILE A 42 1.91 -12.49 -1.31
N PHE A 43 1.69 -11.93 -2.50
CA PHE A 43 1.42 -10.50 -2.65
C PHE A 43 0.12 -10.07 -1.98
N GLU A 44 -0.93 -10.88 -2.02
CA GLU A 44 -2.19 -10.60 -1.31
C GLU A 44 -1.99 -10.54 0.21
N LYS A 45 -1.26 -11.50 0.80
CA LYS A 45 -0.94 -11.50 2.24
C LYS A 45 -0.10 -10.30 2.66
N ILE A 46 0.88 -9.91 1.83
CA ILE A 46 1.70 -8.71 2.08
C ILE A 46 0.83 -7.46 1.99
N ALA A 47 -0.01 -7.34 0.95
CA ALA A 47 -0.92 -6.20 0.79
C ALA A 47 -1.85 -6.03 2.00
N ILE A 48 -2.45 -7.13 2.50
CA ILE A 48 -3.31 -7.10 3.69
C ILE A 48 -2.52 -6.70 4.95
N THR A 49 -1.27 -7.15 5.08
CA THR A 49 -0.42 -6.82 6.23
C THR A 49 -0.03 -5.34 6.24
N GLU A 50 0.32 -4.80 5.08
CA GLU A 50 0.65 -3.37 4.93
C GLU A 50 -0.59 -2.47 5.11
N MET A 51 -1.76 -2.90 4.63
CA MET A 51 -3.02 -2.18 4.90
C MET A 51 -3.36 -2.11 6.39
N LYS A 52 -3.00 -3.15 7.18
CA LYS A 52 -3.17 -3.14 8.65
C LYS A 52 -2.13 -2.31 9.40
N HIS A 53 -0.97 -2.02 8.81
CA HIS A 53 -0.02 -1.06 9.38
C HIS A 53 -0.46 0.39 9.16
N ALA A 54 -1.34 0.64 8.20
CA ALA A 54 -1.91 1.96 7.90
C ALA A 54 -3.19 2.28 8.70
N GLU A 55 -3.77 1.31 9.41
CA GLU A 55 -4.95 1.47 10.29
C GLU A 55 -4.53 1.88 11.71
#